data_AF-A0A7C4PC10-F1
#
_entry.id   AF-A0A7C4PC10-F1
#
_cell.length_a   1.000
_cell.length_b   1.000
_cell.length_c   1.000
_cell.angle_alpha   90.00
_cell.angle_beta   90.00
_cell.angle_gamma   90.00
#
_symmetry.space_group_name_H-M   'P 1'
#
loop_
_entity.id
_entity.type
_entity.pdbx_description
1 polymer ?
#
loop_
_entity_poly.entity_id
_entity_poly.type
_entity_poly.pdbx_seq_one_letter_code
_entity_poly.pdbx_strand_id
1 'polypeptide(L)'
;MMENTFGKLILVNPGGPEQEYELSKSSVSIGRGAANDIILNDGRVSRSHARLECSPSGCMIVDLGSSNGTRLNGERVERALLAPGDVLNLGGAQLRFEAQPLVEELGMTVIDTEAVLDLTLDREFLPIAVNETSTPRLVIVTPGRTWEISLEDEEKITIGRADTNTVVLDQTKASRQHAEIVRRGELFLLRDLGSTNGTWVDDERVDELVLQDGDAFRIGEARLVFKSGFSVEALTIADEMLAAAPVRRPVVFIPGTMGSELWLGNERVWPNVRFLFKQPELFRYPSEAPLEARAIVDEVVIVPNLIKLDQYNRLGDYLVEDLGYTRGVDFFEFPYDWRQDVRISARQLAVFIEKLQLKAPITLIGHSLGTMVGRYYIEHCGGRKTVERAVLMGGPHQGAVKIMASLLIAPEILPFGLMGERFRQIIASFPSCYQIIPTHACGVDQEGKAINFLEDETWVTPENLPLLRLGQDFRKELGRRSSVPALSIFGYGLKTHARINLRRDGNGKIKDASYAVEATGDGTLLERSTVLDGSDIHPVQQYHGSLFVDSDVKMRLKLELARLH
;
A
#
# COMPACT_ATOMS: atom_id res chain seq x y z
N MET A 1 -7.93 26.68 19.63
CA MET A 1 -6.62 26.61 18.97
C MET A 1 -5.92 25.40 19.56
N MET A 2 -5.89 24.27 18.85
CA MET A 2 -5.10 23.12 19.28
C MET A 2 -3.69 23.29 18.71
N GLU A 3 -2.69 23.21 19.58
CA GLU A 3 -1.28 23.37 19.22
C GLU A 3 -0.80 22.13 18.46
N ASN A 4 -0.25 22.30 17.25
CA ASN A 4 0.42 21.22 16.52
C ASN A 4 1.55 20.66 17.40
N THR A 5 1.62 19.35 17.64
CA THR A 5 2.71 18.71 18.39
C THR A 5 3.48 17.72 17.51
N PHE A 6 4.81 17.79 17.53
CA PHE A 6 5.74 16.96 16.74
C PHE A 6 6.15 15.66 17.47
N GLY A 7 5.52 15.37 18.61
CA GLY A 7 5.86 14.27 19.50
C GLY A 7 6.01 14.73 20.94
N LYS A 8 6.55 13.86 21.79
CA LYS A 8 6.82 14.14 23.20
C LYS A 8 8.25 13.76 23.56
N LEU A 9 8.87 14.56 24.42
CA LEU A 9 10.02 14.12 25.18
C LEU A 9 9.58 13.77 26.60
N ILE A 10 9.93 12.56 27.03
CA ILE A 10 9.65 12.08 28.39
C ILE A 10 10.95 12.11 29.17
N LEU A 11 11.03 12.98 30.18
CA LEU A 11 12.14 13.01 31.12
C LEU A 11 11.98 11.85 32.12
N VAL A 12 12.92 10.92 32.05
CA VAL A 12 12.98 9.74 32.90
C VAL A 12 13.80 10.08 34.14
N ASN A 13 13.11 10.29 35.27
CA ASN A 13 13.74 10.54 36.56
C ASN A 13 13.94 9.21 37.32
N PRO A 14 15.15 8.85 37.76
CA PRO A 14 15.36 7.66 38.57
C PRO A 14 14.59 7.74 39.90
N GLY A 15 13.49 6.99 40.01
CA GLY A 15 12.66 6.92 41.23
C GLY A 15 11.67 8.07 41.45
N GLY A 16 11.46 8.94 40.45
CA GLY A 16 10.46 10.01 40.48
C GLY A 16 9.41 9.86 39.36
N PRO A 17 8.34 10.67 39.35
CA PRO A 17 7.39 10.68 38.24
C PRO A 17 8.08 11.11 36.94
N GLU A 18 7.70 10.47 35.83
CA GLU A 18 8.07 10.91 34.49
C GLU A 18 7.46 12.30 34.22
N GLN A 19 8.22 13.17 33.56
CA GLN A 19 7.74 14.49 33.15
C GLN A 19 7.70 14.55 31.62
N GLU A 20 6.53 14.84 31.08
CA GLU A 20 6.32 14.94 29.64
C GLU A 20 6.46 16.39 29.16
N TYR A 21 7.11 16.56 28.01
CA TYR A 21 7.19 17.81 27.29
C TYR A 21 6.64 17.61 25.89
N GLU A 22 5.52 18.27 25.58
CA GLU A 22 4.98 18.30 24.23
C GLU A 22 5.85 19.16 23.32
N LEU A 23 6.16 18.65 22.13
CA LEU A 23 6.99 19.33 21.16
C LEU A 23 6.10 20.16 20.23
N SER A 24 5.55 21.29 20.72
CA SER A 24 4.59 22.08 19.94
C SER A 24 5.21 23.14 19.01
N LYS A 25 6.55 23.26 18.99
CA LYS A 25 7.29 24.26 18.20
C LYS A 25 8.23 23.57 17.22
N SER A 26 8.44 24.17 16.05
CA SER A 26 9.43 23.70 15.07
C SER A 26 10.88 23.82 15.56
N SER A 27 11.11 24.60 16.62
CA SER A 27 12.38 24.70 17.31
C SER A 27 12.12 24.72 18.81
N VAL A 28 12.59 23.70 19.53
CA VAL A 28 12.47 23.58 20.99
C VAL A 28 13.87 23.57 21.60
N SER A 29 14.18 24.59 22.40
CA SER A 29 15.46 24.72 23.09
C SER A 29 15.49 23.94 24.40
N ILE A 30 16.62 23.28 24.70
CA ILE A 30 16.81 22.43 25.89
C ILE A 30 18.06 22.88 26.64
N GLY A 31 17.94 23.14 27.95
CA GLY A 31 19.07 23.51 28.79
C GLY A 31 18.69 23.80 30.23
N ARG A 32 19.66 24.11 31.10
CA ARG A 32 19.36 24.49 32.50
C ARG A 32 19.00 25.96 32.68
N GLY A 33 19.20 26.78 31.65
CA GLY A 33 18.87 28.20 31.69
C GLY A 33 17.36 28.41 31.62
N ALA A 34 16.84 29.38 32.35
CA ALA A 34 15.41 29.69 32.39
C ALA A 34 14.83 30.20 31.06
N ALA A 35 15.68 30.50 30.07
CA ALA A 35 15.29 30.96 28.75
C ALA A 35 15.04 29.81 27.74
N ASN A 36 15.22 28.54 28.14
CA ASN A 36 14.92 27.40 27.26
C ASN A 36 13.47 26.96 27.39
N ASP A 37 12.96 26.32 26.36
CA ASP A 37 11.61 25.74 26.33
C ASP A 37 11.51 24.53 27.27
N ILE A 38 12.53 23.66 27.27
CA ILE A 38 12.67 22.54 28.21
C ILE A 38 13.80 22.86 29.19
N ILE A 39 13.43 23.09 30.44
CA ILE A 39 14.36 23.44 31.51
C ILE A 39 14.73 22.18 32.30
N LEU A 40 16.00 21.79 32.21
CA LEU A 40 16.55 20.63 32.93
C LEU A 40 17.32 21.10 34.17
N ASN A 41 16.85 20.71 35.35
CA ASN A 41 17.47 21.06 36.64
C ASN A 41 18.67 20.16 36.98
N ASP A 42 19.68 20.13 36.10
CA ASP A 42 20.94 19.41 36.32
C ASP A 42 22.14 20.33 36.10
N GLY A 43 23.05 20.38 37.09
CA GLY A 43 24.28 21.18 37.03
C GLY A 43 25.25 20.76 35.91
N ARG A 44 25.11 19.55 35.38
CA ARG A 44 25.88 19.03 34.23
C ARG A 44 25.27 19.42 32.89
N VAL A 45 24.08 20.00 32.85
CA VAL A 45 23.46 20.52 31.62
C VAL A 45 23.94 21.97 31.39
N SER A 46 24.30 22.31 30.16
CA SER A 46 24.70 23.68 29.80
C SER A 46 23.50 24.65 29.85
N ARG A 47 23.76 25.95 29.99
CA ARG A 47 22.69 26.96 30.05
C ARG A 47 21.80 26.91 28.81
N SER A 48 22.38 26.73 27.62
CA SER A 48 21.71 26.32 26.39
C SER A 48 22.49 25.09 25.90
N HIS A 49 21.90 23.90 25.99
CA HIS A 49 22.63 22.65 25.78
C HIS A 49 22.41 22.13 24.37
N ALA A 50 21.16 21.97 23.98
CA ALA A 50 20.77 21.44 22.68
C ALA A 50 19.49 22.12 22.20
N ARG A 51 19.16 21.90 20.94
CA ARG A 51 17.89 22.31 20.33
C ARG A 51 17.33 21.16 19.52
N LEU A 52 16.05 20.92 19.65
CA LEU A 52 15.30 20.10 18.71
C LEU A 52 14.78 20.97 17.58
N GLU A 53 15.12 20.61 16.36
CA GLU A 53 14.56 21.15 15.14
C GLU A 53 13.53 20.13 14.64
N CYS A 54 12.25 20.42 14.86
CA CYS A 54 11.15 19.53 14.53
C CYS A 54 10.43 20.00 13.27
N SER A 55 10.20 19.05 12.38
CA SER A 55 9.44 19.23 11.15
C SER A 55 8.57 18.01 10.91
N PRO A 56 7.67 18.04 9.90
CA PRO A 56 6.87 16.86 9.55
C PRO A 56 7.71 15.63 9.15
N SER A 57 8.97 15.78 8.72
CA SER A 57 9.88 14.67 8.39
C SER A 57 10.61 14.08 9.60
N GLY A 58 10.36 14.61 10.80
CA GLY A 58 10.94 14.15 12.06
C GLY A 58 11.56 15.27 12.88
N CYS A 59 12.04 14.91 14.07
CA CYS A 59 12.75 15.82 14.97
C CYS A 59 14.24 15.50 14.95
N MET A 60 15.06 16.52 14.70
CA MET A 60 16.51 16.42 14.75
C MET A 60 17.03 17.13 16.01
N ILE A 61 17.85 16.44 16.80
CA ILE A 61 18.58 17.05 17.91
C ILE A 61 19.86 17.70 17.40
N VAL A 62 20.17 18.90 17.87
CA VAL A 62 21.37 19.68 17.56
C VAL A 62 22.02 20.14 18.86
N ASP A 63 23.25 19.71 19.12
CA ASP A 63 24.05 20.20 20.26
C ASP A 63 24.51 21.64 20.01
N LEU A 64 24.38 22.53 21.00
CA LEU A 64 24.70 23.95 20.88
C LEU A 64 26.10 24.30 21.42
N GLY A 65 27.05 23.36 21.36
CA GLY A 65 28.39 23.51 21.92
C GLY A 65 28.41 23.29 23.43
N SER A 66 27.66 22.29 23.90
CA SER A 66 27.51 22.00 25.32
C SER A 66 28.81 21.48 25.95
N SER A 67 29.03 21.78 27.24
CA SER A 67 30.26 21.38 27.92
C SER A 67 30.44 19.86 28.06
N ASN A 68 29.34 19.11 28.16
CA ASN A 68 29.37 17.66 28.37
C ASN A 68 28.92 16.85 27.14
N GLY A 69 28.49 17.53 26.07
CA GLY A 69 27.95 16.92 24.85
C GLY A 69 26.56 16.32 25.00
N THR A 70 25.85 16.27 23.88
CA THR A 70 24.59 15.52 23.73
C THR A 70 24.89 14.10 23.28
N ARG A 71 24.21 13.10 23.87
CA ARG A 71 24.29 11.70 23.45
C ARG A 71 22.93 11.16 23.04
N LEU A 72 22.91 10.33 22.00
CA LEU A 72 21.76 9.58 21.51
C LEU A 72 22.08 8.09 21.65
N ASN A 73 21.26 7.34 22.39
CA ASN A 73 21.43 5.91 22.65
C ASN A 73 22.84 5.53 23.15
N GLY A 74 23.48 6.43 23.90
CA GLY A 74 24.83 6.27 24.46
C GLY A 74 25.96 6.89 23.63
N GLU A 75 25.75 7.13 22.33
CA GLU A 75 26.75 7.71 21.44
C GLU A 75 26.67 9.23 21.39
N ARG A 76 27.82 9.92 21.32
CA ARG A 76 27.87 11.39 21.28
C ARG A 76 27.53 11.90 19.88
N VAL A 77 26.66 12.89 19.78
CA VAL A 77 26.19 13.46 18.51
C VAL A 77 26.29 14.98 18.52
N GLU A 78 26.64 15.57 17.38
CA GLU A 78 26.49 17.02 17.15
C GLU A 78 25.12 17.33 16.55
N ARG A 79 24.66 16.48 15.62
CA ARG A 79 23.31 16.51 15.02
C ARG A 79 22.84 15.08 14.76
N ALA A 80 21.58 14.76 15.05
CA ALA A 80 21.00 13.44 14.76
C ALA A 80 19.47 13.48 14.62
N LEU A 81 18.92 12.74 13.67
CA LEU A 81 17.47 12.53 13.55
C LEU A 81 17.00 11.52 14.59
N LEU A 82 15.88 11.78 15.26
CA LEU A 82 15.33 10.92 16.31
C LEU A 82 14.29 9.95 15.76
N ALA A 83 14.41 8.68 16.16
CA ALA A 83 13.42 7.64 15.98
C ALA A 83 12.59 7.43 17.26
N PRO A 84 11.31 7.02 17.17
CA PRO A 84 10.51 6.74 18.35
C PRO A 84 11.16 5.68 19.26
N GLY A 85 11.23 5.98 20.55
CA GLY A 85 11.91 5.16 21.55
C GLY A 85 13.37 5.56 21.81
N ASP A 86 13.95 6.45 20.98
CA ASP A 86 15.32 6.93 21.17
C ASP A 86 15.51 7.63 22.51
N VAL A 87 16.70 7.45 23.07
CA VAL A 87 17.05 7.99 24.38
C VAL A 87 18.15 9.03 24.25
N LEU A 88 17.84 10.26 24.61
CA LEU A 88 18.76 11.38 24.70
C LEU A 88 19.34 11.51 26.10
N ASN A 89 20.64 11.69 26.19
CA ASN A 89 21.33 12.03 27.43
C ASN A 89 22.01 13.40 27.32
N LEU A 90 21.61 14.32 28.21
CA LEU A 90 22.20 15.66 28.34
C LEU A 90 22.65 15.81 29.79
N GLY A 91 23.96 15.79 30.04
CA GLY A 91 24.48 15.72 31.41
C GLY A 91 24.02 14.43 32.11
N GLY A 92 23.31 14.54 33.24
CA GLY A 92 22.68 13.41 33.92
C GLY A 92 21.19 13.23 33.62
N ALA A 93 20.58 14.09 32.79
CA ALA A 93 19.19 13.96 32.38
C ALA A 93 19.05 12.93 31.25
N GLN A 94 17.99 12.13 31.31
CA GLN A 94 17.63 11.15 30.30
C GLN A 94 16.23 11.48 29.75
N LEU A 95 16.13 11.75 28.45
CA LEU A 95 14.87 12.05 27.78
C LEU A 95 14.59 10.95 26.74
N ARG A 96 13.44 10.28 26.83
CA ARG A 96 12.97 9.36 25.79
C ARG A 96 12.13 10.13 24.78
N PHE A 97 12.46 10.01 23.51
CA PHE A 97 11.65 10.54 22.43
C PHE A 97 10.52 9.57 22.11
N GLU A 98 9.29 10.04 22.19
CA GLU A 98 8.13 9.30 21.71
C GLU A 98 7.51 10.13 20.60
N ALA A 99 7.51 9.61 19.38
CA ALA A 99 6.64 10.18 18.35
C ALA A 99 5.20 9.90 18.78
N GLN A 100 4.31 10.89 18.60
CA GLN A 100 2.90 10.52 18.56
C GLN A 100 2.76 9.46 17.47
N PRO A 101 2.05 8.35 17.71
CA PRO A 101 1.51 7.61 16.60
C PRO A 101 0.70 8.64 15.82
N LEU A 102 1.11 8.92 14.58
CA LEU A 102 0.14 9.35 13.59
C LEU A 102 -0.91 8.25 13.66
N VAL A 103 -2.07 8.58 14.22
CA VAL A 103 -3.22 7.71 14.20
C VAL A 103 -3.55 7.54 12.72
N GLU A 104 -2.96 6.52 12.10
CA GLU A 104 -3.34 6.00 10.79
C GLU A 104 -4.64 5.18 10.96
N GLU A 105 -5.63 5.72 11.66
CA GLU A 105 -7.00 5.22 11.58
C GLU A 105 -7.68 5.88 10.40
N LEU A 106 -7.72 5.12 9.32
CA LEU A 106 -8.18 5.53 7.99
C LEU A 106 -7.33 6.67 7.42
N GLY A 107 -7.30 6.77 6.09
CA GLY A 107 -6.99 8.05 5.47
C GLY A 107 -8.14 9.03 5.71
N MET A 108 -8.50 9.28 6.98
CA MET A 108 -9.44 10.30 7.46
C MET A 108 -9.01 10.79 8.88
N THR A 109 -8.03 11.69 9.00
CA THR A 109 -7.85 12.42 10.27
C THR A 109 -8.69 13.70 10.24
N VAL A 110 -9.70 13.76 11.12
CA VAL A 110 -10.32 14.94 11.76
C VAL A 110 -10.47 16.22 10.90
N ILE A 111 -11.62 16.37 10.23
CA ILE A 111 -12.12 17.70 9.83
C ILE A 111 -13.08 18.18 10.93
N ASP A 112 -12.60 19.09 11.77
CA ASP A 112 -13.35 19.57 12.94
C ASP A 112 -14.44 20.61 12.60
N THR A 113 -14.38 21.32 11.46
CA THR A 113 -15.42 22.25 10.97
C THR A 113 -15.22 22.62 9.49
N GLU A 114 -16.23 23.25 8.86
CA GLU A 114 -16.15 23.84 7.50
C GLU A 114 -15.00 24.86 7.37
N ALA A 115 -14.67 25.58 8.44
CA ALA A 115 -13.54 26.53 8.48
C ALA A 115 -12.16 25.85 8.60
N VAL A 116 -12.09 24.63 9.14
CA VAL A 116 -10.85 23.85 9.19
C VAL A 116 -10.56 23.27 7.81
N LEU A 117 -11.57 22.77 7.08
CA LEU A 117 -11.44 22.25 5.71
C LEU A 117 -10.72 23.24 4.77
N ASP A 118 -11.07 24.52 4.85
CA ASP A 118 -10.44 25.57 4.04
C ASP A 118 -8.97 25.84 4.43
N LEU A 119 -8.58 25.63 5.69
CA LEU A 119 -7.19 25.74 6.18
C LEU A 119 -6.36 24.47 5.90
N THR A 120 -7.00 23.31 5.85
CA THR A 120 -6.35 22.03 5.50
C THR A 120 -6.01 21.99 4.02
N LEU A 121 -6.84 22.56 3.15
CA LEU A 121 -6.59 22.71 1.70
C LEU A 121 -5.29 23.50 1.39
N ASP A 122 -4.83 24.36 2.30
CA ASP A 122 -3.63 25.19 2.16
C ASP A 122 -2.33 24.55 2.71
N ARG A 123 -2.36 23.28 3.18
CA ARG A 123 -1.18 22.61 3.77
C ARG A 123 -0.67 21.43 2.93
N GLU A 124 0.61 21.49 2.58
CA GLU A 124 1.31 20.56 1.69
C GLU A 124 1.56 19.13 2.26
N PHE A 125 1.28 18.17 1.37
CA PHE A 125 1.77 16.80 1.10
C PHE A 125 2.36 15.87 2.20
N LEU A 126 1.84 14.63 2.24
CA LEU A 126 2.63 13.42 2.58
C LEU A 126 3.72 13.23 1.49
N PRO A 127 4.95 12.84 1.82
CA PRO A 127 5.95 12.51 0.80
C PRO A 127 5.45 11.37 -0.07
N ILE A 128 5.35 11.61 -1.39
CA ILE A 128 5.40 10.52 -2.36
C ILE A 128 6.87 10.12 -2.39
N ALA A 129 7.23 9.02 -1.73
CA ALA A 129 8.53 8.42 -1.97
C ALA A 129 8.51 7.86 -3.39
N VAL A 130 8.98 8.64 -4.36
CA VAL A 130 9.44 8.06 -5.62
C VAL A 130 10.71 7.30 -5.24
N ASN A 131 10.61 5.99 -5.10
CA ASN A 131 11.79 5.17 -4.88
C ASN A 131 12.55 5.14 -6.21
N GLU A 132 13.53 6.02 -6.35
CA GLU A 132 14.51 5.91 -7.42
C GLU A 132 15.37 4.67 -7.12
N THR A 133 15.05 3.56 -7.77
CA THR A 133 15.81 2.32 -7.62
C THR A 133 16.78 2.18 -8.78
N SER A 134 17.89 2.92 -8.70
CA SER A 134 18.96 2.90 -9.71
C SER A 134 19.92 1.72 -9.58
N THR A 135 19.85 0.96 -8.48
CA THR A 135 20.77 -0.13 -8.18
C THR A 135 20.19 -1.51 -8.51
N PRO A 136 20.98 -2.42 -9.10
CA PRO A 136 20.55 -3.79 -9.36
C PRO A 136 20.30 -4.51 -8.03
N ARG A 137 19.17 -5.21 -7.95
CA ARG A 137 18.74 -5.92 -6.73
C ARG A 137 17.96 -7.17 -7.08
N LEU A 138 17.93 -8.11 -6.13
CA LEU A 138 17.12 -9.31 -6.23
C LEU A 138 16.05 -9.27 -5.14
N VAL A 139 14.78 -9.29 -5.54
CA VAL A 139 13.66 -9.39 -4.59
C VAL A 139 13.26 -10.87 -4.45
N ILE A 140 13.25 -11.36 -3.22
CA ILE A 140 12.96 -12.75 -2.89
C ILE A 140 11.61 -12.81 -2.19
N VAL A 141 10.67 -13.51 -2.81
CA VAL A 141 9.30 -13.74 -2.30
C VAL A 141 9.17 -15.20 -1.91
N THR A 142 8.89 -15.44 -0.64
CA THR A 142 8.59 -16.77 -0.08
C THR A 142 7.23 -16.76 0.61
N PRO A 143 6.61 -17.91 0.91
CA PRO A 143 5.33 -17.95 1.62
C PRO A 143 5.31 -17.21 2.97
N GLY A 144 6.47 -17.06 3.63
CA GLY A 144 6.57 -16.44 4.96
C GLY A 144 7.21 -15.05 4.99
N ARG A 145 7.88 -14.62 3.91
CA ARG A 145 8.65 -13.36 3.90
C ARG A 145 8.95 -12.90 2.47
N THR A 146 8.91 -11.58 2.28
CA THR A 146 9.54 -10.90 1.14
C THR A 146 10.69 -10.04 1.63
N TRP A 147 11.82 -10.06 0.94
CA TRP A 147 12.97 -9.19 1.20
C TRP A 147 13.77 -8.97 -0.08
N GLU A 148 14.70 -8.02 -0.06
CA GLU A 148 15.61 -7.79 -1.19
C GLU A 148 17.07 -7.76 -0.74
N ILE A 149 17.96 -8.02 -1.68
CA ILE A 149 19.41 -7.84 -1.53
C ILE A 149 19.94 -6.98 -2.67
N SER A 150 20.93 -6.14 -2.38
CA SER A 150 21.69 -5.43 -3.42
C SER A 150 22.58 -6.42 -4.17
N LEU A 151 22.72 -6.20 -5.49
CA LEU A 151 23.64 -6.92 -6.35
C LEU A 151 24.82 -6.02 -6.78
N GLU A 152 24.92 -4.81 -6.22
CA GLU A 152 25.89 -3.81 -6.63
C GLU A 152 27.33 -4.21 -6.26
N ASP A 153 27.53 -4.66 -5.02
CA ASP A 153 28.86 -4.89 -4.45
C ASP A 153 29.41 -6.32 -4.68
N GLU A 154 28.61 -7.21 -5.26
CA GLU A 154 28.90 -8.65 -5.30
C GLU A 154 29.08 -9.15 -6.74
N GLU A 155 30.27 -9.67 -7.07
CA GLU A 155 30.52 -10.31 -8.36
C GLU A 155 29.74 -11.64 -8.51
N LYS A 156 29.40 -12.26 -7.38
CA LYS A 156 28.75 -13.56 -7.32
C LYS A 156 27.82 -13.68 -6.11
N ILE A 157 26.56 -13.97 -6.40
CA ILE A 157 25.53 -14.27 -5.39
C ILE A 157 25.24 -15.77 -5.42
N THR A 158 25.34 -16.42 -4.27
CA THR A 158 24.95 -17.84 -4.15
C THR A 158 23.56 -17.98 -3.55
N ILE A 159 22.78 -18.93 -4.05
CA ILE A 159 21.39 -19.16 -3.68
C ILE A 159 21.21 -20.64 -3.29
N GLY A 160 20.65 -20.92 -2.12
CA GLY A 160 20.38 -22.29 -1.68
C GLY A 160 19.92 -22.37 -0.23
N ARG A 161 19.60 -23.57 0.25
CA ARG A 161 19.12 -23.76 1.63
C ARG A 161 20.21 -23.80 2.70
N ALA A 162 21.48 -23.92 2.33
CA ALA A 162 22.56 -23.83 3.30
C ALA A 162 22.71 -22.38 3.78
N ASP A 163 22.99 -22.20 5.06
CA ASP A 163 23.29 -20.93 5.72
C ASP A 163 24.55 -20.23 5.18
N THR A 164 25.39 -20.97 4.46
CA THR A 164 26.58 -20.45 3.77
C THR A 164 26.29 -19.68 2.48
N ASN A 165 25.04 -19.66 1.99
CA ASN A 165 24.70 -18.92 0.76
C ASN A 165 24.38 -17.46 1.07
N THR A 166 24.60 -16.59 0.10
CA THR A 166 24.18 -15.17 0.18
C THR A 166 22.66 -15.04 0.31
N VAL A 167 21.92 -15.81 -0.50
CA VAL A 167 20.46 -15.94 -0.42
C VAL A 167 20.11 -17.30 0.16
N VAL A 168 19.69 -17.30 1.43
CA VAL A 168 19.27 -18.50 2.14
C VAL A 168 17.79 -18.76 1.89
N LEU A 169 17.48 -19.87 1.22
CA LEU A 169 16.12 -20.34 1.00
C LEU A 169 15.83 -21.50 1.96
N ASP A 170 15.27 -21.20 3.14
CA ASP A 170 14.95 -22.21 4.17
C ASP A 170 13.74 -23.08 3.78
N GLN A 171 13.95 -23.95 2.80
CA GLN A 171 12.95 -24.89 2.30
C GLN A 171 13.62 -26.15 1.78
N THR A 172 12.95 -27.29 1.97
CA THR A 172 13.46 -28.62 1.56
C THR A 172 13.56 -28.78 0.05
N LYS A 173 12.78 -28.02 -0.72
CA LYS A 173 12.79 -28.04 -2.18
C LYS A 173 14.01 -27.32 -2.78
N ALA A 174 14.78 -26.56 -2.00
CA ALA A 174 16.04 -25.99 -2.44
C ALA A 174 17.23 -26.92 -2.12
N SER A 175 18.12 -27.16 -3.08
CA SER A 175 19.44 -27.76 -2.82
C SER A 175 20.29 -26.89 -1.88
N ARG A 176 21.27 -27.51 -1.21
CA ARG A 176 22.17 -26.80 -0.27
C ARG A 176 22.85 -25.62 -0.93
N GLN A 177 23.42 -25.85 -2.12
CA GLN A 177 23.81 -24.84 -3.09
C GLN A 177 22.96 -25.15 -4.33
N HIS A 178 22.11 -24.20 -4.74
CA HIS A 178 21.08 -24.46 -5.75
C HIS A 178 21.42 -23.75 -7.06
N ALA A 179 21.65 -22.45 -6.98
CA ALA A 179 21.93 -21.61 -8.13
C ALA A 179 22.90 -20.50 -7.72
N GLU A 180 23.46 -19.82 -8.71
CA GLU A 180 24.22 -18.60 -8.51
C GLU A 180 23.86 -17.55 -9.56
N ILE A 181 24.01 -16.28 -9.19
CA ILE A 181 23.98 -15.17 -10.12
C ILE A 181 25.40 -14.62 -10.20
N VAL A 182 25.95 -14.55 -11.41
CA VAL A 182 27.30 -14.04 -11.67
C VAL A 182 27.18 -12.73 -12.44
N ARG A 183 27.76 -11.65 -11.90
CA ARG A 183 27.84 -10.37 -12.58
C ARG A 183 29.03 -10.37 -13.56
N ARG A 184 28.79 -9.95 -14.79
CA ARG A 184 29.80 -9.78 -15.85
C ARG A 184 29.63 -8.39 -16.48
N GLY A 185 30.29 -7.39 -15.91
CA GLY A 185 30.03 -5.99 -16.25
C GLY A 185 28.61 -5.61 -15.84
N GLU A 186 27.79 -5.19 -16.82
CA GLU A 186 26.38 -4.85 -16.62
C GLU A 186 25.43 -6.05 -16.77
N LEU A 187 25.94 -7.21 -17.18
CA LEU A 187 25.12 -8.41 -17.37
C LEU A 187 25.08 -9.27 -16.10
N PHE A 188 23.90 -9.81 -15.79
CA PHE A 188 23.70 -10.75 -14.69
C PHE A 188 23.31 -12.12 -15.25
N LEU A 189 24.09 -13.15 -14.91
CA LEU A 189 23.93 -14.50 -15.43
C LEU A 189 23.47 -15.44 -14.31
N LEU A 190 22.23 -15.92 -14.40
CA LEU A 190 21.71 -16.98 -13.53
C LEU A 190 22.21 -18.34 -14.00
N ARG A 191 22.69 -19.17 -13.08
CA ARG A 191 23.15 -20.55 -13.32
C ARG A 191 22.60 -21.51 -12.29
N ASP A 192 21.98 -22.60 -12.74
CA ASP A 192 21.66 -23.74 -11.88
C ASP A 192 22.92 -24.58 -11.62
N LEU A 193 23.14 -24.97 -10.36
CA LEU A 193 24.34 -25.70 -9.93
C LEU A 193 24.14 -27.22 -9.89
N GLY A 194 23.33 -27.76 -10.82
CA GLY A 194 22.95 -29.16 -10.82
C GLY A 194 21.98 -29.49 -9.70
N SER A 195 21.05 -28.58 -9.43
CA SER A 195 20.09 -28.69 -8.36
C SER A 195 19.13 -29.88 -8.56
N THR A 196 18.60 -30.41 -7.46
CA THR A 196 17.74 -31.61 -7.50
C THR A 196 16.39 -31.31 -8.13
N ASN A 197 15.81 -30.15 -7.83
CA ASN A 197 14.47 -29.77 -8.28
C ASN A 197 14.48 -28.76 -9.44
N GLY A 198 15.65 -28.30 -9.88
CA GLY A 198 15.80 -27.34 -10.97
C GLY A 198 15.47 -25.89 -10.59
N THR A 199 16.02 -24.98 -11.38
CA THR A 199 15.65 -23.56 -11.46
C THR A 199 14.70 -23.34 -12.64
N TRP A 200 13.62 -22.58 -12.45
CA TRP A 200 12.53 -22.49 -13.43
C TRP A 200 12.21 -21.04 -13.81
N VAL A 201 11.99 -20.75 -15.08
CA VAL A 201 11.54 -19.45 -15.63
C VAL A 201 10.40 -19.74 -16.59
N ASP A 202 9.26 -19.06 -16.43
CA ASP A 202 8.05 -19.29 -17.25
C ASP A 202 7.64 -20.76 -17.37
N ASP A 203 7.73 -21.50 -16.26
CA ASP A 203 7.50 -22.96 -16.16
C ASP A 203 8.46 -23.85 -16.96
N GLU A 204 9.51 -23.28 -17.54
CA GLU A 204 10.61 -24.01 -18.19
C GLU A 204 11.81 -24.12 -17.26
N ARG A 205 12.46 -25.30 -17.22
CA ARG A 205 13.69 -25.49 -16.46
C ARG A 205 14.85 -24.87 -17.21
N VAL A 206 15.63 -24.04 -16.53
CA VAL A 206 16.81 -23.37 -17.09
C VAL A 206 18.08 -23.81 -16.37
N ASP A 207 19.14 -24.04 -17.15
CA ASP A 207 20.48 -24.29 -16.61
C ASP A 207 21.30 -23.00 -16.55
N GLU A 208 21.15 -22.11 -17.54
CA GLU A 208 21.80 -20.81 -17.61
C GLU A 208 20.87 -19.79 -18.30
N LEU A 209 20.76 -18.57 -17.76
CA LEU A 209 19.95 -17.47 -18.32
C LEU A 209 20.58 -16.11 -18.05
N VAL A 210 20.65 -15.25 -19.07
CA VAL A 210 20.99 -13.83 -18.88
C VAL A 210 19.74 -13.11 -18.40
N LEU A 211 19.76 -12.64 -17.15
CA LEU A 211 18.63 -11.98 -16.51
C LEU A 211 18.36 -10.63 -17.16
N GLN A 212 17.12 -10.43 -17.58
CA GLN A 212 16.54 -9.15 -17.97
C GLN A 212 15.71 -8.58 -16.83
N ASP A 213 15.50 -7.27 -16.86
CA ASP A 213 14.69 -6.62 -15.83
C ASP A 213 13.30 -7.22 -15.72
N GLY A 214 12.88 -7.48 -14.48
CA GLY A 214 11.57 -8.03 -14.19
C GLY A 214 11.45 -9.53 -14.43
N ASP A 215 12.53 -10.20 -14.88
CA ASP A 215 12.60 -11.66 -14.95
C ASP A 215 12.34 -12.24 -13.57
N ALA A 216 11.40 -13.19 -13.53
CA ALA A 216 11.04 -13.93 -12.34
C ALA A 216 11.44 -15.39 -12.53
N PHE A 217 12.21 -15.93 -11.58
CA PHE A 217 12.58 -17.35 -11.57
C PHE A 217 12.16 -18.00 -10.25
N ARG A 218 11.93 -19.32 -10.31
CA ARG A 218 11.42 -20.12 -9.19
C ARG A 218 12.43 -21.17 -8.77
N ILE A 219 12.66 -21.24 -7.47
CA ILE A 219 13.38 -22.31 -6.79
C ILE A 219 12.46 -22.84 -5.70
N GLY A 220 11.97 -24.08 -5.83
CA GLY A 220 10.96 -24.62 -4.91
C GLY A 220 9.70 -23.74 -4.87
N GLU A 221 9.40 -23.18 -3.70
CA GLU A 221 8.28 -22.26 -3.43
C GLU A 221 8.70 -20.78 -3.43
N ALA A 222 10.01 -20.51 -3.49
CA ALA A 222 10.54 -19.16 -3.59
C ALA A 222 10.42 -18.65 -5.04
N ARG A 223 9.92 -17.43 -5.20
CA ARG A 223 9.96 -16.67 -6.44
C ARG A 223 10.97 -15.54 -6.26
N LEU A 224 11.94 -15.43 -7.16
CA LEU A 224 12.98 -14.42 -7.13
C LEU A 224 12.81 -13.54 -8.36
N VAL A 225 12.76 -12.22 -8.16
CA VAL A 225 12.56 -11.23 -9.22
C VAL A 225 13.81 -10.38 -9.33
N PHE A 226 14.45 -10.42 -10.49
CA PHE A 226 15.60 -9.58 -10.78
C PHE A 226 15.14 -8.17 -11.16
N LYS A 227 15.76 -7.17 -10.55
CA LYS A 227 15.58 -5.76 -10.86
C LYS A 227 16.95 -5.22 -11.26
N SER A 228 17.07 -4.77 -12.50
CA SER A 228 18.33 -4.27 -13.08
C SER A 228 18.77 -2.94 -12.49
N GLY A 229 17.84 -2.17 -11.91
CA GLY A 229 18.06 -0.79 -11.50
C GLY A 229 17.96 0.15 -12.69
N PHE A 230 17.18 1.23 -12.56
CA PHE A 230 16.99 2.19 -13.65
C PHE A 230 17.31 3.60 -13.21
N SER A 231 18.09 4.33 -14.02
CA SER A 231 18.08 5.79 -14.00
C SER A 231 16.93 6.30 -14.86
N VAL A 232 16.46 7.53 -14.60
CA VAL A 232 15.42 8.19 -15.40
C VAL A 232 15.84 8.28 -16.88
N GLU A 233 17.14 8.31 -17.19
CA GLU A 233 17.62 8.31 -18.58
C GLU A 233 17.37 6.98 -19.31
N ALA A 234 17.36 5.84 -18.62
CA ALA A 234 17.09 4.54 -19.24
C ALA A 234 15.63 4.43 -19.75
N LEU A 235 14.70 5.18 -19.16
CA LEU A 235 13.33 5.29 -19.65
C LEU A 235 13.33 5.88 -21.07
N THR A 236 14.14 6.90 -21.37
CA THR A 236 14.14 7.57 -22.68
C THR A 236 14.56 6.66 -23.85
N ILE A 237 15.48 5.71 -23.62
CA ILE A 237 15.94 4.78 -24.67
C ILE A 237 14.85 3.75 -25.02
N ALA A 238 14.10 3.30 -24.02
CA ALA A 238 12.95 2.43 -24.25
C ALA A 238 11.80 3.15 -24.99
N ASP A 239 11.72 4.49 -24.91
CA ASP A 239 10.76 5.28 -25.71
C ASP A 239 11.07 5.22 -27.21
N GLU A 240 12.35 5.26 -27.59
CA GLU A 240 12.77 5.14 -28.99
C GLU A 240 12.42 3.76 -29.59
N MET A 241 12.56 2.69 -28.79
CA MET A 241 12.16 1.33 -29.20
C MET A 241 10.63 1.18 -29.34
N LEU A 242 9.86 1.80 -28.43
CA LEU A 242 8.40 1.79 -28.44
C LEU A 242 7.78 2.67 -29.54
N ALA A 243 8.47 3.74 -29.96
CA ALA A 243 8.06 4.58 -31.06
C ALA A 243 8.09 3.85 -32.41
N ALA A 244 8.82 2.73 -32.51
CA ALA A 244 8.95 1.92 -33.73
C ALA A 244 7.92 0.78 -33.84
N ALA A 245 7.11 0.50 -32.80
CA ALA A 245 6.15 -0.59 -32.79
C ALA A 245 4.81 -0.17 -33.45
N PRO A 246 4.39 -0.79 -34.58
CA PRO A 246 3.32 -0.24 -35.41
C PRO A 246 1.88 -0.52 -34.93
N VAL A 247 1.68 -1.40 -33.93
CA VAL A 247 0.34 -1.71 -33.38
C VAL A 247 0.44 -1.90 -31.87
N ARG A 248 -0.13 -0.97 -31.10
CA ARG A 248 -0.26 -1.07 -29.64
C ARG A 248 -1.59 -1.69 -29.28
N ARG A 249 -1.60 -2.59 -28.30
CA ARG A 249 -2.84 -3.19 -27.81
C ARG A 249 -3.63 -2.15 -27.03
N PRO A 250 -4.94 -1.98 -27.29
CA PRO A 250 -5.74 -1.06 -26.51
C PRO A 250 -5.72 -1.42 -25.02
N VAL A 251 -5.65 -0.40 -24.17
CA VAL A 251 -5.65 -0.53 -22.72
C VAL A 251 -7.01 -0.11 -22.19
N VAL A 252 -7.59 -0.93 -21.32
CA VAL A 252 -8.76 -0.56 -20.52
C VAL A 252 -8.35 -0.52 -19.05
N PHE A 253 -8.42 0.65 -18.44
CA PHE A 253 -8.12 0.87 -17.04
C PHE A 253 -9.37 0.81 -16.16
N ILE A 254 -9.27 0.10 -15.04
CA ILE A 254 -10.34 -0.06 -14.05
C ILE A 254 -9.81 0.43 -12.69
N PRO A 255 -10.35 1.54 -12.15
CA PRO A 255 -9.89 2.11 -10.89
C PRO A 255 -10.29 1.24 -9.69
N GLY A 256 -9.71 1.54 -8.54
CA GLY A 256 -10.09 0.96 -7.25
C GLY A 256 -11.32 1.60 -6.62
N THR A 257 -11.61 1.19 -5.38
CA THR A 257 -12.64 1.81 -4.55
C THR A 257 -12.42 3.32 -4.49
N MET A 258 -13.49 4.10 -4.66
CA MET A 258 -13.47 5.56 -4.64
C MET A 258 -12.66 6.22 -5.78
N GLY A 259 -12.21 5.44 -6.77
CA GLY A 259 -11.49 5.97 -7.93
C GLY A 259 -12.36 6.43 -9.09
N SER A 260 -13.68 6.27 -9.02
CA SER A 260 -14.64 6.86 -9.97
C SER A 260 -15.44 7.96 -9.30
N GLU A 261 -15.65 9.07 -10.02
CA GLU A 261 -16.56 10.12 -9.61
C GLU A 261 -18.00 9.58 -9.49
N LEU A 262 -18.77 10.12 -8.54
CA LEU A 262 -20.19 9.83 -8.41
C LEU A 262 -20.99 11.13 -8.53
N TRP A 263 -22.03 11.09 -9.34
CA TRP A 263 -22.84 12.26 -9.69
C TRP A 263 -24.32 12.05 -9.35
N LEU A 264 -24.94 13.07 -8.77
CA LEU A 264 -26.38 13.18 -8.57
C LEU A 264 -26.94 14.21 -9.56
N GLY A 265 -27.57 13.76 -10.63
CA GLY A 265 -28.02 14.66 -11.70
C GLY A 265 -26.85 15.43 -12.31
N ASN A 266 -26.76 16.74 -12.06
CA ASN A 266 -25.66 17.59 -12.55
C ASN A 266 -24.63 17.93 -11.46
N GLU A 267 -24.78 17.37 -10.26
CA GLU A 267 -23.92 17.67 -9.12
C GLU A 267 -22.93 16.53 -8.88
N ARG A 268 -21.62 16.84 -8.86
CA ARG A 268 -20.58 15.88 -8.52
C ARG A 268 -20.49 15.74 -7.00
N VAL A 269 -21.01 14.64 -6.48
CA VAL A 269 -21.09 14.39 -5.02
C VAL A 269 -19.84 13.67 -4.51
N TRP A 270 -19.14 12.94 -5.37
CA TRP A 270 -17.81 12.39 -5.10
C TRP A 270 -16.85 12.82 -6.23
N PRO A 271 -15.65 13.38 -5.93
CA PRO A 271 -14.92 13.39 -4.66
C PRO A 271 -15.20 14.59 -3.73
N ASN A 272 -16.33 15.29 -3.89
CA ASN A 272 -16.63 16.45 -3.06
C ASN A 272 -16.93 16.07 -1.60
N VAL A 273 -15.89 16.06 -0.76
CA VAL A 273 -15.95 15.62 0.64
C VAL A 273 -16.98 16.37 1.47
N ARG A 274 -17.38 17.60 1.08
CA ARG A 274 -18.43 18.35 1.79
C ARG A 274 -19.75 17.56 1.82
N PHE A 275 -20.04 16.75 0.79
CA PHE A 275 -21.22 15.87 0.78
C PHE A 275 -21.14 14.77 1.82
N LEU A 276 -19.95 14.21 2.10
CA LEU A 276 -19.78 13.22 3.17
C LEU A 276 -20.17 13.80 4.54
N PHE A 277 -19.94 15.10 4.76
CA PHE A 277 -20.28 15.75 6.02
C PHE A 277 -21.72 16.25 6.08
N LYS A 278 -22.20 16.90 5.01
CA LYS A 278 -23.52 17.53 4.98
C LYS A 278 -24.65 16.54 4.69
N GLN A 279 -24.40 15.53 3.87
CA GLN A 279 -25.40 14.55 3.40
C GLN A 279 -24.80 13.12 3.35
N PRO A 280 -24.32 12.58 4.49
CA PRO A 280 -23.66 11.26 4.52
C PRO A 280 -24.55 10.12 4.00
N GLU A 281 -25.86 10.17 4.23
CA GLU A 281 -26.81 9.14 3.82
C GLU A 281 -26.90 8.96 2.29
N LEU A 282 -26.52 9.98 1.52
CA LEU A 282 -26.43 9.89 0.05
C LEU A 282 -25.46 8.79 -0.41
N PHE A 283 -24.45 8.50 0.43
CA PHE A 283 -23.44 7.51 0.11
C PHE A 283 -23.86 6.09 0.42
N ARG A 284 -24.95 5.83 1.15
CA ARG A 284 -25.48 4.47 1.33
C ARG A 284 -25.75 3.79 -0.01
N TYR A 285 -25.66 2.45 -0.03
CA TYR A 285 -25.98 1.66 -1.21
C TYR A 285 -27.16 0.70 -0.95
N PRO A 286 -28.16 0.64 -1.85
CA PRO A 286 -28.40 1.63 -2.90
C PRO A 286 -28.70 3.01 -2.28
N SER A 287 -28.31 4.07 -2.97
CA SER A 287 -28.65 5.43 -2.54
C SER A 287 -30.12 5.72 -2.81
N GLU A 288 -30.76 6.55 -1.98
CA GLU A 288 -32.17 6.94 -2.17
C GLU A 288 -32.42 7.55 -3.55
N ALA A 289 -31.46 8.34 -4.01
CA ALA A 289 -31.38 8.84 -5.38
C ALA A 289 -30.23 8.15 -6.13
N PRO A 290 -30.43 7.70 -7.37
CA PRO A 290 -29.40 6.99 -8.12
C PRO A 290 -28.20 7.89 -8.39
N LEU A 291 -27.01 7.42 -8.04
CA LEU A 291 -25.75 8.06 -8.42
C LEU A 291 -25.21 7.42 -9.68
N GLU A 292 -24.61 8.24 -10.54
CA GLU A 292 -23.99 7.82 -11.80
C GLU A 292 -22.47 7.96 -11.72
N ALA A 293 -21.75 6.92 -12.14
CA ALA A 293 -20.31 6.99 -12.34
C ALA A 293 -19.99 7.51 -13.75
N ARG A 294 -19.26 8.63 -13.84
CA ARG A 294 -19.04 9.34 -15.12
C ARG A 294 -17.60 9.40 -15.60
N ALA A 295 -16.66 9.51 -14.66
CA ALA A 295 -15.24 9.62 -14.96
C ALA A 295 -14.41 9.01 -13.83
N ILE A 296 -13.12 8.84 -14.09
CA ILE A 296 -12.13 8.60 -13.05
C ILE A 296 -11.97 9.89 -12.26
N VAL A 297 -11.62 9.77 -10.98
CA VAL A 297 -11.35 10.96 -10.17
C VAL A 297 -10.05 11.62 -10.65
N ASP A 298 -10.18 12.80 -11.25
CA ASP A 298 -9.07 13.58 -11.79
C ASP A 298 -8.48 14.60 -10.79
N GLU A 299 -9.23 14.99 -9.74
CA GLU A 299 -8.91 16.21 -8.99
C GLU A 299 -8.29 15.96 -7.61
N VAL A 300 -7.20 16.71 -7.38
CA VAL A 300 -6.48 16.86 -6.11
C VAL A 300 -7.39 17.54 -5.09
N VAL A 301 -8.10 16.75 -4.28
CA VAL A 301 -8.60 17.26 -3.01
C VAL A 301 -7.49 17.04 -1.99
N ILE A 302 -6.60 18.03 -1.82
CA ILE A 302 -5.68 18.05 -0.67
C ILE A 302 -6.54 18.31 0.57
N VAL A 303 -7.00 17.25 1.21
CA VAL A 303 -7.30 17.33 2.63
C VAL A 303 -6.16 16.61 3.34
N PRO A 304 -5.37 17.30 4.17
CA PRO A 304 -4.41 16.67 5.07
C PRO A 304 -5.07 15.49 5.77
N ASN A 305 -4.49 14.31 5.50
CA ASN A 305 -4.92 13.00 5.97
C ASN A 305 -6.30 12.50 5.48
N LEU A 306 -6.89 13.10 4.46
CA LEU A 306 -8.11 12.62 3.82
C LEU A 306 -7.96 12.70 2.29
N ILE A 307 -7.76 11.53 1.67
CA ILE A 307 -7.82 11.31 0.22
C ILE A 307 -6.67 11.95 -0.60
N LYS A 308 -5.58 11.20 -0.78
CA LYS A 308 -4.72 11.36 -1.97
C LYS A 308 -5.35 10.60 -3.14
N LEU A 309 -6.14 11.27 -3.98
CA LEU A 309 -6.66 10.70 -5.24
C LEU A 309 -5.88 11.18 -6.49
N ASP A 310 -4.68 11.75 -6.31
CA ASP A 310 -3.79 12.20 -7.40
C ASP A 310 -3.06 11.05 -8.13
N GLN A 311 -3.61 9.84 -8.10
CA GLN A 311 -2.86 8.61 -8.43
C GLN A 311 -3.21 8.07 -9.83
N TYR A 312 -4.46 8.23 -10.27
CA TYR A 312 -4.92 7.69 -11.55
C TYR A 312 -4.57 8.59 -12.73
N ASN A 313 -4.66 9.91 -12.58
CA ASN A 313 -4.15 10.84 -13.59
C ASN A 313 -2.70 10.53 -13.93
N ARG A 314 -1.85 10.32 -12.92
CA ARG A 314 -0.43 10.03 -13.15
C ARG A 314 -0.20 8.73 -13.93
N LEU A 315 -1.07 7.71 -13.78
CA LEU A 315 -1.04 6.54 -14.65
C LEU A 315 -1.51 6.90 -16.07
N GLY A 316 -2.65 7.57 -16.20
CA GLY A 316 -3.20 7.94 -17.51
C GLY A 316 -2.24 8.85 -18.29
N ASP A 317 -1.66 9.84 -17.63
CA ASP A 317 -0.66 10.76 -18.16
C ASP A 317 0.62 10.01 -18.52
N TYR A 318 1.07 9.08 -17.69
CA TYR A 318 2.17 8.19 -18.06
C TYR A 318 1.88 7.38 -19.34
N LEU A 319 0.68 6.80 -19.46
CA LEU A 319 0.31 6.05 -20.67
C LEU A 319 0.23 6.97 -21.91
N VAL A 320 -0.26 8.19 -21.76
CA VAL A 320 -0.45 9.14 -22.86
C VAL A 320 0.84 9.85 -23.25
N GLU A 321 1.53 10.44 -22.29
CA GLU A 321 2.72 11.28 -22.50
C GLU A 321 3.96 10.44 -22.76
N ASP A 322 4.20 9.40 -21.96
CA ASP A 322 5.43 8.61 -22.05
C ASP A 322 5.25 7.39 -22.95
N LEU A 323 4.10 6.70 -22.88
CA LEU A 323 3.85 5.51 -23.71
C LEU A 323 3.07 5.81 -25.00
N GLY A 324 2.70 7.07 -25.27
CA GLY A 324 2.08 7.53 -26.51
C GLY A 324 0.70 6.94 -26.83
N TYR A 325 -0.06 6.53 -25.82
CA TYR A 325 -1.48 6.20 -25.98
C TYR A 325 -2.33 7.46 -26.19
N THR A 326 -3.53 7.29 -26.75
CA THR A 326 -4.52 8.34 -26.94
C THR A 326 -5.83 7.97 -26.24
N ARG A 327 -6.23 8.78 -25.23
CA ARG A 327 -7.50 8.64 -24.52
C ARG A 327 -8.67 8.58 -25.52
N GLY A 328 -9.53 7.58 -25.39
CA GLY A 328 -10.70 7.35 -26.24
C GLY A 328 -10.40 6.71 -27.60
N VAL A 329 -9.15 6.39 -27.93
CA VAL A 329 -8.76 5.72 -29.17
C VAL A 329 -8.16 4.34 -28.89
N ASP A 330 -7.12 4.28 -28.07
CA ASP A 330 -6.45 3.05 -27.67
C ASP A 330 -6.15 2.99 -26.15
N PHE A 331 -6.50 4.04 -25.41
CA PHE A 331 -6.56 4.02 -23.95
C PHE A 331 -7.95 4.43 -23.48
N PHE A 332 -8.57 3.60 -22.65
CA PHE A 332 -9.94 3.79 -22.18
C PHE A 332 -10.03 3.61 -20.68
N GLU A 333 -10.80 4.46 -20.04
CA GLU A 333 -11.02 4.42 -18.60
C GLU A 333 -12.46 3.98 -18.32
N PHE A 334 -12.62 3.01 -17.43
CA PHE A 334 -13.93 2.48 -17.08
C PHE A 334 -14.36 2.95 -15.68
N PRO A 335 -15.11 4.06 -15.57
CA PRO A 335 -15.71 4.48 -14.32
C PRO A 335 -16.89 3.58 -13.94
N TYR A 336 -17.06 3.31 -12.64
CA TYR A 336 -18.16 2.51 -12.12
C TYR A 336 -18.53 2.90 -10.68
N ASP A 337 -19.74 2.56 -10.23
CA ASP A 337 -20.11 2.76 -8.83
C ASP A 337 -19.38 1.73 -7.96
N TRP A 338 -18.35 2.17 -7.26
CA TRP A 338 -17.48 1.32 -6.44
C TRP A 338 -18.16 0.76 -5.18
N ARG A 339 -19.38 1.20 -4.84
CA ARG A 339 -20.15 0.69 -3.71
C ARG A 339 -20.90 -0.59 -4.05
N GLN A 340 -21.30 -0.74 -5.31
CA GLN A 340 -22.20 -1.81 -5.75
C GLN A 340 -21.53 -3.19 -5.83
N ASP A 341 -22.34 -4.23 -6.04
CA ASP A 341 -21.86 -5.58 -6.30
C ASP A 341 -20.92 -5.61 -7.52
N VAL A 342 -19.68 -6.12 -7.33
CA VAL A 342 -18.64 -6.26 -8.36
C VAL A 342 -19.14 -6.95 -9.62
N ARG A 343 -20.10 -7.86 -9.51
CA ARG A 343 -20.69 -8.58 -10.64
C ARG A 343 -21.52 -7.65 -11.53
N ILE A 344 -22.17 -6.64 -10.96
CA ILE A 344 -22.87 -5.59 -11.71
C ILE A 344 -21.84 -4.76 -12.46
N SER A 345 -20.78 -4.31 -11.78
CA SER A 345 -19.69 -3.53 -12.39
C SER A 345 -19.00 -4.29 -13.52
N ALA A 346 -18.77 -5.60 -13.36
CA ALA A 346 -18.14 -6.43 -14.39
C ALA A 346 -19.05 -6.64 -15.63
N ARG A 347 -20.37 -6.73 -15.44
CA ARG A 347 -21.32 -6.74 -16.58
C ARG A 347 -21.37 -5.37 -17.28
N GLN A 348 -21.30 -4.28 -16.52
CA GLN A 348 -21.19 -2.94 -17.10
C GLN A 348 -19.89 -2.78 -17.89
N LEU A 349 -18.77 -3.33 -17.40
CA LEU A 349 -17.49 -3.38 -18.11
C LEU A 349 -17.61 -4.15 -19.43
N ALA A 350 -18.31 -5.30 -19.42
CA ALA A 350 -18.55 -6.06 -20.65
C ALA A 350 -19.29 -5.24 -21.70
N VAL A 351 -20.37 -4.56 -21.31
CA VAL A 351 -21.14 -3.67 -22.20
C VAL A 351 -20.31 -2.48 -22.67
N PHE A 352 -19.47 -1.92 -21.79
CA PHE A 352 -18.56 -0.84 -22.14
C PHE A 352 -17.57 -1.27 -23.22
N ILE A 353 -16.85 -2.38 -23.02
CA ILE A 353 -15.87 -2.91 -23.97
C ILE A 353 -16.52 -3.29 -25.30
N GLU A 354 -17.72 -3.89 -25.29
CA GLU A 354 -18.45 -4.22 -26.50
C GLU A 354 -18.77 -2.98 -27.36
N LYS A 355 -19.15 -1.86 -26.72
CA LYS A 355 -19.42 -0.59 -27.42
C LYS A 355 -18.19 0.04 -28.05
N LEU A 356 -16.98 -0.26 -27.56
CA LEU A 356 -15.74 0.25 -28.14
C LEU A 356 -15.40 -0.38 -29.49
N GLN A 357 -15.99 -1.55 -29.83
CA GLN A 357 -15.78 -2.25 -31.11
C GLN A 357 -14.30 -2.44 -31.48
N LEU A 358 -13.48 -2.79 -30.49
CA LEU A 358 -12.03 -2.93 -30.63
C LEU A 358 -11.67 -4.11 -31.54
N LYS A 359 -10.68 -3.91 -32.42
CA LYS A 359 -10.25 -4.93 -33.40
C LYS A 359 -9.22 -5.93 -32.86
N ALA A 360 -8.41 -5.50 -31.90
CA ALA A 360 -7.34 -6.30 -31.31
C ALA A 360 -7.75 -6.76 -29.90
N PRO A 361 -7.16 -7.85 -29.39
CA PRO A 361 -7.25 -8.13 -27.97
C PRO A 361 -6.71 -6.94 -27.16
N ILE A 362 -7.23 -6.81 -25.94
CA ILE A 362 -6.91 -5.70 -25.04
C ILE A 362 -6.01 -6.14 -23.90
N THR A 363 -5.31 -5.17 -23.33
CA THR A 363 -4.71 -5.28 -22.01
C THR A 363 -5.65 -4.65 -20.98
N LEU A 364 -6.00 -5.40 -19.94
CA LEU A 364 -6.72 -4.86 -18.79
C LEU A 364 -5.74 -4.43 -17.71
N ILE A 365 -5.88 -3.21 -17.20
CA ILE A 365 -5.15 -2.75 -16.02
C ILE A 365 -6.16 -2.47 -14.92
N GLY A 366 -6.16 -3.27 -13.86
CA GLY A 366 -7.02 -3.08 -12.69
C GLY A 366 -6.22 -2.60 -11.49
N HIS A 367 -6.77 -1.68 -10.72
CA HIS A 367 -6.23 -1.28 -9.41
C HIS A 367 -7.15 -1.70 -8.28
N SER A 368 -6.62 -2.24 -7.18
CA SER A 368 -7.38 -2.47 -5.95
C SER A 368 -8.69 -3.24 -6.24
N LEU A 369 -9.85 -2.74 -5.82
CA LEU A 369 -11.17 -3.33 -6.15
C LEU A 369 -11.39 -3.53 -7.67
N GLY A 370 -10.87 -2.66 -8.52
CA GLY A 370 -10.93 -2.77 -9.98
C GLY A 370 -10.30 -4.05 -10.51
N THR A 371 -9.31 -4.62 -9.80
CA THR A 371 -8.78 -5.95 -10.14
C THR A 371 -9.83 -7.05 -10.03
N MET A 372 -10.77 -6.94 -9.08
CA MET A 372 -11.84 -7.90 -8.87
C MET A 372 -12.91 -7.76 -9.95
N VAL A 373 -13.21 -6.51 -10.36
CA VAL A 373 -14.10 -6.22 -11.50
C VAL A 373 -13.52 -6.79 -12.79
N GLY A 374 -12.25 -6.50 -13.10
CA GLY A 374 -11.56 -6.99 -14.29
C GLY A 374 -11.48 -8.52 -14.33
N ARG A 375 -11.12 -9.16 -13.21
CA ARG A 375 -11.11 -10.63 -13.11
C ARG A 375 -12.50 -11.22 -13.32
N TYR A 376 -13.53 -10.69 -12.66
CA TYR A 376 -14.88 -11.24 -12.85
C TYR A 376 -15.36 -11.07 -14.30
N TYR A 377 -15.00 -9.97 -14.96
CA TYR A 377 -15.26 -9.78 -16.38
C TYR A 377 -14.58 -10.86 -17.24
N ILE A 378 -13.29 -11.13 -17.00
CA ILE A 378 -12.52 -12.15 -17.71
C ILE A 378 -13.17 -13.53 -17.55
N GLU A 379 -13.44 -13.93 -16.30
CA GLU A 379 -13.88 -15.29 -16.00
C GLU A 379 -15.36 -15.54 -16.33
N HIS A 380 -16.23 -14.53 -16.14
CA HIS A 380 -17.68 -14.74 -16.10
C HIS A 380 -18.50 -13.83 -17.03
N CYS A 381 -17.89 -12.82 -17.65
CA CYS A 381 -18.61 -11.90 -18.55
C CYS A 381 -18.04 -11.87 -19.98
N GLY A 382 -17.39 -12.97 -20.40
CA GLY A 382 -16.89 -13.15 -21.76
C GLY A 382 -15.51 -12.53 -22.03
N GLY A 383 -14.89 -11.91 -21.03
CA GLY A 383 -13.61 -11.21 -21.21
C GLY A 383 -12.45 -12.11 -21.64
N ARG A 384 -12.48 -13.42 -21.36
CA ARG A 384 -11.48 -14.38 -21.85
C ARG A 384 -11.22 -14.34 -23.37
N LYS A 385 -12.21 -13.94 -24.18
CA LYS A 385 -12.07 -13.86 -25.64
C LYS A 385 -11.45 -12.55 -26.12
N THR A 386 -11.46 -11.53 -25.27
CA THR A 386 -11.09 -10.16 -25.62
C THR A 386 -9.80 -9.74 -24.94
N VAL A 387 -9.54 -10.24 -23.72
CA VAL A 387 -8.40 -9.87 -22.90
C VAL A 387 -7.28 -10.86 -23.14
N GLU A 388 -6.12 -10.36 -23.57
CA GLU A 388 -4.92 -11.17 -23.72
C GLU A 388 -4.05 -11.14 -22.47
N ARG A 389 -4.00 -9.99 -21.79
CA ARG A 389 -3.15 -9.78 -20.61
C ARG A 389 -3.90 -8.97 -19.56
N ALA A 390 -3.78 -9.38 -18.30
CA ALA A 390 -4.31 -8.65 -17.15
C ALA A 390 -3.19 -8.17 -16.22
N VAL A 391 -3.05 -6.86 -16.06
CA VAL A 391 -2.19 -6.25 -15.06
C VAL A 391 -3.03 -5.92 -13.83
N LEU A 392 -2.71 -6.55 -12.70
CA LEU A 392 -3.46 -6.49 -11.46
C LEU A 392 -2.60 -5.80 -10.40
N MET A 393 -2.86 -4.51 -10.16
CA MET A 393 -2.13 -3.71 -9.20
C MET A 393 -2.83 -3.69 -7.85
N GLY A 394 -2.14 -4.18 -6.81
CA GLY A 394 -2.66 -4.18 -5.44
C GLY A 394 -4.03 -4.86 -5.32
N GLY A 395 -4.25 -6.00 -5.97
CA GLY A 395 -5.59 -6.62 -5.98
C GLY A 395 -5.94 -7.33 -4.66
N PRO A 396 -7.12 -7.16 -4.03
CA PRO A 396 -7.49 -7.88 -2.81
C PRO A 396 -7.96 -9.33 -3.10
N HIS A 397 -7.11 -10.12 -3.78
CA HIS A 397 -7.44 -11.46 -4.24
C HIS A 397 -7.72 -12.43 -3.09
N GLN A 398 -7.08 -12.24 -1.93
CA GLN A 398 -7.41 -12.95 -0.69
C GLN A 398 -8.10 -12.07 0.36
N GLY A 399 -8.52 -10.87 -0.03
CA GLY A 399 -9.25 -9.90 0.79
C GLY A 399 -8.41 -8.91 1.59
N ALA A 400 -9.09 -7.92 2.14
CA ALA A 400 -8.48 -6.76 2.79
C ALA A 400 -8.84 -6.76 4.28
N VAL A 401 -7.85 -7.00 5.16
CA VAL A 401 -8.05 -6.93 6.61
C VAL A 401 -8.51 -5.52 7.03
N LYS A 402 -8.00 -4.49 6.35
CA LYS A 402 -8.42 -3.10 6.57
C LYS A 402 -9.93 -2.88 6.37
N ILE A 403 -10.52 -3.49 5.34
CA ILE A 403 -11.97 -3.39 5.08
C ILE A 403 -12.76 -4.10 6.19
N MET A 404 -12.27 -5.24 6.66
CA MET A 404 -12.88 -5.93 7.79
C MET A 404 -12.85 -5.06 9.06
N ALA A 405 -11.75 -4.37 9.33
CA ALA A 405 -11.67 -3.41 10.44
C ALA A 405 -12.70 -2.27 10.27
N SER A 406 -12.85 -1.71 9.06
CA SER A 406 -13.83 -0.66 8.76
C SER A 406 -15.30 -1.10 8.91
N LEU A 407 -15.60 -2.40 8.85
CA LEU A 407 -16.95 -2.92 9.08
C LEU A 407 -17.26 -3.13 10.57
N LEU A 408 -16.23 -3.42 11.37
CA LEU A 408 -16.37 -3.76 12.79
C LEU A 408 -16.25 -2.54 13.71
N ILE A 409 -15.33 -1.64 13.41
CA ILE A 409 -14.94 -0.54 14.30
C ILE A 409 -15.39 0.77 13.66
N ALA A 410 -16.11 1.57 14.44
CA ALA A 410 -16.44 2.92 14.04
C ALA A 410 -15.14 3.75 14.06
N PRO A 411 -14.79 4.45 12.96
CA PRO A 411 -13.69 5.40 12.97
C PRO A 411 -13.79 6.36 14.16
N GLU A 412 -12.72 6.58 14.91
CA GLU A 412 -12.69 7.62 15.95
C GLU A 412 -12.59 9.02 15.31
N ILE A 413 -13.71 9.51 14.78
CA ILE A 413 -13.81 10.88 14.22
C ILE A 413 -14.15 11.84 15.35
N LEU A 414 -13.15 12.29 16.10
CA LEU A 414 -13.32 13.39 17.06
C LEU A 414 -13.61 14.71 16.31
N PRO A 415 -14.46 15.60 16.86
CA PRO A 415 -15.22 15.53 18.12
C PRO A 415 -16.61 14.86 17.89
N PHE A 416 -16.86 14.33 16.69
CA PHE A 416 -18.15 13.86 16.21
C PHE A 416 -18.24 12.33 16.28
N GLY A 417 -18.07 11.71 17.46
CA GLY A 417 -18.11 10.24 17.59
C GLY A 417 -19.35 9.56 16.95
N LEU A 418 -20.51 10.23 16.93
CA LEU A 418 -21.71 9.75 16.22
C LEU A 418 -21.52 9.64 14.69
N MET A 419 -20.61 10.40 14.13
CA MET A 419 -20.28 10.43 12.71
C MET A 419 -19.45 9.22 12.29
N GLY A 420 -18.55 8.74 13.16
CA GLY A 420 -17.81 7.49 12.94
C GLY A 420 -18.75 6.31 12.75
N GLU A 421 -19.71 6.14 13.66
CA GLU A 421 -20.69 5.05 13.56
C GLU A 421 -21.58 5.19 12.32
N ARG A 422 -21.98 6.42 11.95
CA ARG A 422 -22.71 6.66 10.69
C ARG A 422 -21.90 6.27 9.47
N PHE A 423 -20.63 6.66 9.38
CA PHE A 423 -19.75 6.26 8.29
C PHE A 423 -19.56 4.74 8.23
N ARG A 424 -19.40 4.09 9.39
CA ARG A 424 -19.33 2.63 9.48
C ARG A 424 -20.59 1.99 8.90
N GLN A 425 -21.78 2.49 9.24
CA GLN A 425 -23.05 1.99 8.71
C GLN A 425 -23.21 2.24 7.20
N ILE A 426 -22.71 3.36 6.69
CA ILE A 426 -22.68 3.64 5.25
C ILE A 426 -21.78 2.63 4.54
N ILE A 427 -20.54 2.44 5.00
CA ILE A 427 -19.62 1.45 4.42
C ILE A 427 -20.21 0.04 4.51
N ALA A 428 -20.86 -0.29 5.64
CA ALA A 428 -21.51 -1.58 5.84
C ALA A 428 -22.70 -1.83 4.90
N SER A 429 -23.20 -0.81 4.19
CA SER A 429 -24.21 -0.99 3.15
C SER A 429 -23.65 -1.41 1.79
N PHE A 430 -22.33 -1.39 1.58
CA PHE A 430 -21.71 -1.62 0.27
C PHE A 430 -21.50 -3.12 0.00
N PRO A 431 -22.17 -3.73 -1.00
CA PRO A 431 -21.89 -5.12 -1.38
C PRO A 431 -20.41 -5.37 -1.70
N SER A 432 -19.71 -4.40 -2.32
CA SER A 432 -18.30 -4.54 -2.68
C SER A 432 -17.38 -4.78 -1.49
N CYS A 433 -17.68 -4.21 -0.32
CA CYS A 433 -16.90 -4.43 0.91
C CYS A 433 -16.94 -5.89 1.36
N TYR A 434 -18.10 -6.55 1.28
CA TYR A 434 -18.25 -7.97 1.65
C TYR A 434 -17.55 -8.90 0.65
N GLN A 435 -17.49 -8.51 -0.62
CA GLN A 435 -16.81 -9.25 -1.69
C GLN A 435 -15.27 -9.20 -1.57
N ILE A 436 -14.73 -8.30 -0.75
CA ILE A 436 -13.30 -8.19 -0.47
C ILE A 436 -12.93 -8.53 1.00
N ILE A 437 -13.82 -9.15 1.77
CA ILE A 437 -13.47 -9.71 3.09
C ILE A 437 -12.38 -10.78 2.93
N PRO A 438 -11.43 -10.87 3.89
CA PRO A 438 -10.41 -11.92 3.90
C PRO A 438 -10.98 -13.33 3.76
N THR A 439 -10.43 -14.13 2.84
CA THR A 439 -10.82 -15.54 2.63
C THR A 439 -10.14 -16.51 3.59
N HIS A 440 -9.45 -15.99 4.59
CA HIS A 440 -8.66 -16.72 5.57
C HIS A 440 -8.94 -16.16 6.96
N ALA A 441 -8.62 -16.94 7.98
CA ALA A 441 -8.72 -16.47 9.35
C ALA A 441 -7.77 -15.30 9.59
N CYS A 442 -8.34 -14.14 9.92
CA CYS A 442 -7.60 -12.94 10.32
C CYS A 442 -8.11 -12.36 11.64
N GLY A 443 -9.18 -12.91 12.21
CA GLY A 443 -9.66 -12.57 13.55
C GLY A 443 -9.12 -13.53 14.61
N VAL A 444 -8.99 -13.06 15.84
CA VAL A 444 -8.73 -13.90 17.02
C VAL A 444 -9.61 -13.39 18.17
N ASP A 445 -10.33 -14.26 18.86
CA ASP A 445 -11.10 -13.87 20.04
C ASP A 445 -10.26 -13.83 21.33
N GLN A 446 -10.88 -13.40 22.43
CA GLN A 446 -10.28 -13.35 23.76
C GLN A 446 -9.77 -14.70 24.31
N GLU A 447 -10.16 -15.83 23.71
CA GLU A 447 -9.71 -17.18 24.09
C GLU A 447 -8.59 -17.70 23.17
N GLY A 448 -8.16 -16.88 22.19
CA GLY A 448 -7.14 -17.25 21.22
C GLY A 448 -7.68 -18.05 20.03
N LYS A 449 -9.00 -18.21 19.88
CA LYS A 449 -9.60 -18.92 18.76
C LYS A 449 -9.57 -18.07 17.51
N ALA A 450 -9.06 -18.64 16.41
CA ALA A 450 -9.02 -18.00 15.11
C ALA A 450 -10.45 -17.86 14.51
N ILE A 451 -10.72 -16.70 13.91
CA ILE A 451 -12.00 -16.35 13.29
C ILE A 451 -11.75 -16.05 11.80
N ASN A 452 -12.49 -16.77 10.95
CA ASN A 452 -12.64 -16.45 9.55
C ASN A 452 -13.93 -15.65 9.36
N PHE A 453 -13.83 -14.34 9.19
CA PHE A 453 -15.00 -13.46 9.08
C PHE A 453 -15.85 -13.71 7.84
N LEU A 454 -15.29 -14.32 6.79
CA LEU A 454 -16.09 -14.70 5.63
C LEU A 454 -17.00 -15.90 5.93
N GLU A 455 -16.60 -16.80 6.83
CA GLU A 455 -17.34 -18.03 7.18
C GLU A 455 -18.18 -17.88 8.47
N ASP A 456 -17.71 -17.07 9.41
CA ASP A 456 -18.40 -16.80 10.67
C ASP A 456 -19.49 -15.73 10.46
N GLU A 457 -20.77 -16.11 10.53
CA GLU A 457 -21.89 -15.17 10.41
C GLU A 457 -22.19 -14.42 11.73
N THR A 458 -21.51 -14.73 12.84
CA THR A 458 -21.88 -14.21 14.18
C THR A 458 -21.42 -12.78 14.47
N TRP A 459 -20.56 -12.21 13.63
CA TRP A 459 -20.11 -10.82 13.77
C TRP A 459 -21.01 -9.83 13.03
N VAL A 460 -21.74 -10.30 12.01
CA VAL A 460 -22.57 -9.45 11.15
C VAL A 460 -23.98 -9.33 11.72
N THR A 461 -24.61 -8.18 11.53
CA THR A 461 -26.01 -7.97 11.92
C THR A 461 -26.96 -8.77 11.03
N PRO A 462 -28.16 -9.15 11.51
CA PRO A 462 -29.16 -9.82 10.67
C PRO A 462 -29.52 -9.04 9.40
N GLU A 463 -29.50 -7.71 9.46
CA GLU A 463 -29.76 -6.82 8.32
C GLU A 463 -28.69 -6.95 7.22
N ASN A 464 -27.42 -7.08 7.60
CA ASN A 464 -26.28 -7.17 6.67
C ASN A 464 -25.90 -8.60 6.31
N LEU A 465 -26.51 -9.61 6.94
CA LEU A 465 -26.25 -11.02 6.67
C LEU A 465 -26.42 -11.41 5.18
N PRO A 466 -27.43 -10.90 4.44
CA PRO A 466 -27.52 -11.13 3.00
C PRO A 466 -26.30 -10.64 2.22
N LEU A 467 -25.66 -9.53 2.64
CA LEU A 467 -24.45 -9.00 2.00
C LEU A 467 -23.23 -9.88 2.27
N LEU A 468 -23.11 -10.46 3.47
CA LEU A 468 -22.05 -11.43 3.77
C LEU A 468 -22.18 -12.67 2.87
N ARG A 469 -23.40 -13.22 2.75
CA ARG A 469 -23.67 -14.37 1.88
C ARG A 469 -23.40 -14.05 0.40
N LEU A 470 -23.76 -12.84 -0.03
CA LEU A 470 -23.40 -12.33 -1.34
C LEU A 470 -21.88 -12.32 -1.57
N GLY A 471 -21.11 -11.90 -0.56
CA GLY A 471 -19.65 -11.97 -0.58
C GLY A 471 -19.10 -13.39 -0.65
N GLN A 472 -19.68 -14.33 0.10
CA GLN A 472 -19.31 -15.76 0.08
C GLN A 472 -19.53 -16.37 -1.32
N ASP A 473 -20.71 -16.15 -1.90
CA ASP A 473 -21.06 -16.64 -3.24
C ASP A 473 -20.09 -16.08 -4.28
N PHE A 474 -19.84 -14.76 -4.26
CA PHE A 474 -18.89 -14.12 -5.17
C PHE A 474 -17.48 -14.72 -5.06
N ARG A 475 -16.96 -14.96 -3.86
CA ARG A 475 -15.62 -15.55 -3.67
C ARG A 475 -15.54 -16.96 -4.22
N LYS A 476 -16.60 -17.75 -4.04
CA LYS A 476 -16.72 -19.10 -4.59
C LYS A 476 -16.81 -19.08 -6.11
N GLU A 477 -17.57 -18.15 -6.68
CA GLU A 477 -17.74 -17.96 -8.13
C GLU A 477 -16.42 -17.54 -8.80
N LEU A 478 -15.73 -16.52 -8.27
CA LEU A 478 -14.55 -15.93 -8.90
C LEU A 478 -13.30 -16.82 -8.81
N GLY A 479 -13.13 -17.55 -7.71
CA GLY A 479 -11.95 -18.37 -7.47
C GLY A 479 -10.64 -17.57 -7.35
N ARG A 480 -9.51 -18.27 -7.44
CA ARG A 480 -8.16 -17.74 -7.11
C ARG A 480 -7.16 -17.69 -8.26
N ARG A 481 -7.56 -18.10 -9.46
CA ARG A 481 -6.73 -18.06 -10.67
C ARG A 481 -7.34 -17.12 -11.70
N SER A 482 -6.61 -16.87 -12.78
CA SER A 482 -7.18 -16.29 -14.00
C SER A 482 -7.04 -17.27 -15.17
N SER A 483 -7.99 -17.21 -16.10
CA SER A 483 -7.97 -17.95 -17.36
C SER A 483 -7.16 -17.26 -18.47
N VAL A 484 -6.66 -16.04 -18.22
CA VAL A 484 -5.73 -15.32 -19.09
C VAL A 484 -4.42 -15.05 -18.33
N PRO A 485 -3.28 -14.90 -19.03
CA PRO A 485 -2.03 -14.48 -18.41
C PRO A 485 -2.21 -13.20 -17.58
N ALA A 486 -1.72 -13.22 -16.34
CA ALA A 486 -1.86 -12.13 -15.41
C ALA A 486 -0.53 -11.75 -14.76
N LEU A 487 -0.35 -10.46 -14.48
CA LEU A 487 0.75 -9.90 -13.72
C LEU A 487 0.21 -9.26 -12.44
N SER A 488 0.70 -9.70 -11.29
CA SER A 488 0.44 -9.08 -9.99
C SER A 488 1.54 -8.08 -9.64
N ILE A 489 1.23 -6.79 -9.63
CA ILE A 489 2.11 -5.71 -9.15
C ILE A 489 1.67 -5.35 -7.74
N PHE A 490 2.58 -5.37 -6.75
CA PHE A 490 2.18 -5.18 -5.36
C PHE A 490 3.26 -4.59 -4.47
N GLY A 491 2.81 -3.87 -3.44
CA GLY A 491 3.65 -3.34 -2.38
C GLY A 491 4.02 -4.39 -1.34
N TYR A 492 5.23 -4.31 -0.78
CA TYR A 492 5.70 -5.23 0.25
C TYR A 492 6.51 -4.51 1.35
N GLY A 493 6.62 -5.15 2.52
CA GLY A 493 7.48 -4.67 3.62
C GLY A 493 6.94 -3.47 4.41
N LEU A 494 5.78 -2.91 4.06
CA LEU A 494 5.17 -1.78 4.76
C LEU A 494 4.22 -2.25 5.86
N LYS A 495 4.16 -1.47 6.94
CA LYS A 495 3.26 -1.67 8.08
C LYS A 495 1.81 -1.74 7.60
N THR A 496 1.19 -2.91 7.76
CA THR A 496 -0.13 -3.24 7.23
C THR A 496 -0.94 -4.02 8.26
N HIS A 497 -2.26 -3.79 8.32
CA HIS A 497 -3.14 -4.52 9.22
C HIS A 497 -3.15 -6.01 8.87
N ALA A 498 -2.68 -6.84 9.79
CA ALA A 498 -2.51 -8.28 9.56
C ALA A 498 -3.54 -9.13 10.30
N ARG A 499 -3.99 -8.67 11.46
CA ARG A 499 -4.91 -9.42 12.35
C ARG A 499 -5.85 -8.48 13.09
N ILE A 500 -7.03 -8.98 13.43
CA ILE A 500 -8.04 -8.31 14.24
C ILE A 500 -8.23 -9.11 15.53
N ASN A 501 -8.04 -8.49 16.69
CA ASN A 501 -8.35 -9.10 17.98
C ASN A 501 -9.75 -8.64 18.39
N LEU A 502 -10.64 -9.59 18.66
CA LEU A 502 -12.03 -9.32 19.05
C LEU A 502 -12.25 -9.64 20.52
N ARG A 503 -13.01 -8.76 21.18
CA ARG A 503 -13.60 -9.05 22.48
C ARG A 503 -15.11 -9.06 22.36
N ARG A 504 -15.72 -10.14 22.84
CA ARG A 504 -17.19 -10.30 22.91
C ARG A 504 -17.68 -10.12 24.34
N ASP A 505 -18.89 -9.58 24.49
CA ASP A 505 -19.59 -9.53 25.76
C ASP A 505 -20.18 -10.91 26.15
N GLY A 506 -20.79 -11.00 27.32
CA GLY A 506 -21.41 -12.24 27.82
C GLY A 506 -22.60 -12.74 26.97
N ASN A 507 -23.09 -11.92 26.02
CA ASN A 507 -24.14 -12.29 25.07
C ASN A 507 -23.56 -12.63 23.68
N GLY A 508 -22.24 -12.70 23.54
CA GLY A 508 -21.55 -13.00 22.29
C GLY A 508 -21.48 -11.83 21.30
N LYS A 509 -21.94 -10.64 21.66
CA LYS A 509 -21.83 -9.44 20.79
C LYS A 509 -20.42 -8.88 20.86
N ILE A 510 -19.93 -8.34 19.74
CA ILE A 510 -18.64 -7.65 19.72
C ILE A 510 -18.74 -6.43 20.63
N LYS A 511 -17.88 -6.42 21.66
CA LYS A 511 -17.75 -5.34 22.62
C LYS A 511 -16.66 -4.36 22.21
N ASP A 512 -15.55 -4.90 21.70
CA ASP A 512 -14.35 -4.14 21.35
C ASP A 512 -13.54 -4.92 20.31
N ALA A 513 -12.78 -4.21 19.49
CA ALA A 513 -11.89 -4.80 18.49
C ALA A 513 -10.64 -3.93 18.34
N SER A 514 -9.48 -4.59 18.24
CA SER A 514 -8.19 -3.95 17.95
C SER A 514 -7.50 -4.65 16.79
N TYR A 515 -6.44 -4.06 16.25
CA TYR A 515 -5.71 -4.63 15.13
C TYR A 515 -4.21 -4.72 15.42
N ALA A 516 -3.59 -5.77 14.89
CA ALA A 516 -2.15 -5.92 14.87
C ALA A 516 -1.62 -5.53 13.49
N VAL A 517 -0.53 -4.77 13.50
CA VAL A 517 0.14 -4.29 12.29
C VAL A 517 1.45 -5.04 12.14
N GLU A 518 1.71 -5.53 10.93
CA GLU A 518 2.94 -6.24 10.56
C GLU A 518 3.55 -5.57 9.33
N ALA A 519 4.88 -5.60 9.20
CA ALA A 519 5.59 -5.03 8.04
C ALA A 519 5.53 -5.98 6.83
N THR A 520 4.32 -6.32 6.38
CA THR A 520 4.05 -7.41 5.42
C THR A 520 2.96 -7.03 4.39
N GLY A 521 3.08 -5.84 3.79
CA GLY A 521 2.10 -5.34 2.83
C GLY A 521 2.46 -3.99 2.22
N ASP A 522 1.44 -3.32 1.71
CA ASP A 522 1.52 -2.02 1.04
C ASP A 522 0.86 -0.87 1.86
N GLY A 523 0.62 -1.08 3.16
CA GLY A 523 -0.11 -0.16 4.03
C GLY A 523 -1.64 -0.32 3.98
N THR A 524 -2.16 -1.13 3.05
CA THR A 524 -3.60 -1.43 2.94
C THR A 524 -3.87 -2.92 2.82
N LEU A 525 -3.16 -3.61 1.94
CA LEU A 525 -3.26 -5.02 1.65
C LEU A 525 -1.97 -5.74 2.03
N LEU A 526 -2.15 -6.92 2.63
CA LEU A 526 -1.05 -7.84 2.87
C LEU A 526 -0.54 -8.39 1.54
N GLU A 527 0.77 -8.62 1.44
CA GLU A 527 1.43 -9.19 0.25
C GLU A 527 0.77 -10.48 -0.25
N ARG A 528 0.41 -11.37 0.68
CA ARG A 528 -0.28 -12.62 0.33
C ARG A 528 -1.62 -12.38 -0.36
N SER A 529 -2.27 -11.25 -0.09
CA SER A 529 -3.57 -10.92 -0.68
C SER A 529 -3.45 -10.40 -2.10
N THR A 530 -2.32 -9.77 -2.44
CA THR A 530 -2.09 -9.07 -3.70
C THR A 530 -1.55 -9.95 -4.81
N VAL A 531 -1.05 -11.14 -4.48
CA VAL A 531 -0.57 -12.12 -5.46
C VAL A 531 -1.71 -13.06 -5.86
N LEU A 532 -2.01 -13.10 -7.15
CA LEU A 532 -2.97 -14.05 -7.73
C LEU A 532 -2.29 -15.41 -7.95
N ASP A 533 -3.00 -16.51 -7.72
CA ASP A 533 -2.39 -17.83 -7.91
C ASP A 533 -2.08 -18.04 -9.40
N GLY A 534 -0.79 -18.27 -9.71
CA GLY A 534 -0.31 -18.50 -11.08
C GLY A 534 -0.05 -17.23 -11.90
N SER A 535 -0.15 -16.04 -11.32
CA SER A 535 0.30 -14.82 -12.01
C SER A 535 1.82 -14.66 -11.95
N ASP A 536 2.35 -13.94 -12.93
CA ASP A 536 3.65 -13.29 -12.85
C ASP A 536 3.62 -12.27 -11.70
N ILE A 537 4.77 -11.98 -11.12
CA ILE A 537 4.86 -11.06 -9.97
C ILE A 537 5.84 -9.93 -10.22
N HIS A 538 5.50 -8.77 -9.67
CA HIS A 538 6.37 -7.62 -9.63
C HIS A 538 6.22 -6.90 -8.27
N PRO A 539 6.99 -7.32 -7.26
CA PRO A 539 7.01 -6.69 -5.95
C PRO A 539 7.76 -5.35 -5.99
N VAL A 540 7.27 -4.36 -5.24
CA VAL A 540 7.90 -3.04 -5.00
C VAL A 540 7.72 -2.60 -3.55
N GLN A 541 8.64 -1.83 -2.97
CA GLN A 541 8.46 -1.29 -1.61
C GLN A 541 7.67 0.02 -1.65
N GLN A 542 6.38 -0.07 -1.96
CA GLN A 542 5.56 1.12 -2.21
C GLN A 542 4.18 0.99 -1.56
N TYR A 543 3.63 2.14 -1.14
CA TYR A 543 2.29 2.21 -0.58
C TYR A 543 1.22 1.90 -1.64
N HIS A 544 0.09 1.34 -1.21
CA HIS A 544 -1.01 0.86 -2.04
C HIS A 544 -1.42 1.84 -3.14
N GLY A 545 -1.70 3.09 -2.76
CA GLY A 545 -2.11 4.12 -3.72
C GLY A 545 -0.96 4.67 -4.57
N SER A 546 0.28 4.50 -4.12
CA SER A 546 1.45 5.05 -4.78
C SER A 546 2.09 4.09 -5.78
N LEU A 547 1.49 2.93 -6.03
CA LEU A 547 2.02 1.96 -7.01
C LEU A 547 2.22 2.58 -8.41
N PHE A 548 1.33 3.47 -8.85
CA PHE A 548 1.37 4.06 -10.19
C PHE A 548 2.46 5.10 -10.42
N VAL A 549 3.01 5.66 -9.34
CA VAL A 549 4.01 6.73 -9.42
C VAL A 549 5.42 6.22 -9.19
N ASP A 550 5.55 4.93 -8.88
CA ASP A 550 6.80 4.25 -8.69
C ASP A 550 7.48 3.98 -10.04
N SER A 551 8.75 4.39 -10.16
CA SER A 551 9.50 4.27 -11.41
C SER A 551 9.72 2.82 -11.85
N ASP A 552 9.85 1.88 -10.91
CA ASP A 552 10.00 0.45 -11.19
C ASP A 552 8.68 -0.11 -11.76
N VAL A 553 7.54 0.29 -11.17
CA VAL A 553 6.21 -0.07 -11.70
C VAL A 553 5.98 0.52 -13.09
N LYS A 554 6.34 1.79 -13.32
CA LYS A 554 6.26 2.42 -14.64
C LYS A 554 7.07 1.65 -15.67
N MET A 555 8.32 1.33 -15.35
CA MET A 555 9.18 0.56 -16.25
C MET A 555 8.61 -0.83 -16.52
N ARG A 556 8.06 -1.51 -15.51
CA ARG A 556 7.39 -2.79 -15.74
C ARG A 556 6.19 -2.66 -16.66
N LEU A 557 5.35 -1.65 -16.46
CA LEU A 557 4.23 -1.37 -17.35
C LEU A 557 4.69 -1.12 -18.78
N LYS A 558 5.75 -0.33 -18.95
CA LYS A 558 6.37 -0.09 -20.25
C LYS A 558 6.73 -1.37 -20.97
N LEU A 559 7.46 -2.25 -20.28
CA LEU A 559 7.88 -3.55 -20.83
C LEU A 559 6.68 -4.44 -21.16
N GLU A 560 5.68 -4.51 -20.27
CA GLU A 560 4.47 -5.33 -20.50
C GLU A 560 3.65 -4.83 -21.69
N LEU A 561 3.53 -3.51 -21.87
CA LEU A 561 2.76 -2.91 -22.97
C LEU A 561 3.56 -2.85 -24.28
N ALA A 562 4.90 -2.93 -24.21
CA ALA A 562 5.79 -3.02 -25.37
C ALA A 562 5.88 -4.43 -25.96
N ARG A 563 5.54 -5.48 -25.18
CA ARG A 563 5.60 -6.88 -25.64
C ARG A 563 4.63 -7.10 -26.80
N LEU A 564 5.19 -7.21 -28.00
CA LEU A 564 4.53 -7.83 -29.14
C LEU A 564 4.59 -9.35 -28.91
N HIS A 565 3.51 -9.95 -28.39
CA HIS A 565 3.31 -11.40 -28.53
C HIS A 565 2.57 -11.69 -29.82
#